data_AF-A0A7C5EEP4-F1
#
_entry.id   AF-A0A7C5EEP4-F1
#
_cell.length_a   1.000
_cell.length_b   1.000
_cell.length_c   1.000
_cell.angle_alpha   90.00
_cell.angle_beta   90.00
_cell.angle_gamma   90.00
#
_symmetry.space_group_name_H-M   'P 1'
#
loop_
_entity.id
_entity.type
_entity.pdbx_description
1 polymer ?
#
loop_
_entity_poly.entity_id
_entity_poly.type
_entity_poly.pdbx_seq_one_letter_code
_entity_poly.pdbx_strand_id
1 'polypeptide(L)'
;MTRRTSKGWAQATLRFLDARGVSSVQPGEQDICRVNRYIGNDASKWFEGIPTYRTMTLPDLYEGVDLALRSENGLLAFDLHVAPGVPTDRIRFRIVEEGFSTELVDGQLVLRRDGEVFMRLMAPKSFQQGTAQSLPVASRFVERAPGVFGFEVPGRDPALPLVIDPLVALFSTFLGGNSSLGDFGRSIAIDELGYVYAGEDEGGGVHIWTSAPAMKTFGTITPTYMLIAKYSPSGPAIWVSHVGGNGVDIVEGLDLVRGKGLFV
;
A
#
# COMPACT_ATOMS: atom_id res chain seq x y z
N MET A 1 2.58 -0.92 -8.98
CA MET A 1 2.90 -1.71 -7.76
C MET A 1 3.53 -3.02 -8.18
N THR A 2 4.54 -3.51 -7.46
CA THR A 2 5.33 -4.69 -7.86
C THR A 2 5.37 -5.72 -6.73
N ARG A 3 5.22 -7.01 -7.04
CA ARG A 3 5.29 -8.13 -6.09
C ARG A 3 6.04 -9.30 -6.73
N ARG A 4 6.81 -10.02 -5.92
CA ARG A 4 7.49 -11.26 -6.33
C ARG A 4 6.49 -12.43 -6.34
N THR A 5 6.51 -13.21 -7.41
CA THR A 5 5.72 -14.44 -7.60
C THR A 5 6.67 -15.62 -7.80
N SER A 6 6.12 -16.85 -7.89
CA SER A 6 6.88 -18.06 -8.23
C SER A 6 7.62 -17.98 -9.56
N LYS A 7 7.23 -17.07 -10.46
CA LYS A 7 7.84 -16.87 -11.80
C LYS A 7 8.72 -15.60 -11.89
N GLY A 8 8.93 -14.86 -10.80
CA GLY A 8 9.73 -13.63 -10.78
C GLY A 8 8.95 -12.39 -10.34
N TRP A 9 9.42 -11.20 -10.70
CA TRP A 9 8.71 -9.96 -10.35
C TRP A 9 7.52 -9.72 -11.28
N ALA A 10 6.36 -9.41 -10.71
CA ALA A 10 5.17 -8.99 -11.42
C ALA A 10 4.80 -7.57 -11.01
N GLN A 11 4.39 -6.77 -11.98
CA GLN A 11 3.91 -5.40 -11.78
C GLN A 11 2.44 -5.31 -12.17
N ALA A 12 1.67 -4.54 -11.40
CA ALA A 12 0.34 -4.07 -11.76
C ALA A 12 0.36 -2.54 -11.84
N THR A 13 -0.25 -1.98 -12.87
CA THR A 13 -0.30 -0.57 -13.24
C THR A 13 -1.75 -0.22 -13.43
N LEU A 14 -2.21 0.69 -12.57
CA LEU A 14 -3.49 1.35 -12.72
C LEU A 14 -3.32 2.47 -13.75
N ARG A 15 -4.07 2.40 -14.84
CA ARG A 15 -4.13 3.43 -15.87
C ARG A 15 -5.49 4.11 -15.83
N PHE A 16 -5.50 5.39 -15.47
CA PHE A 16 -6.68 6.25 -15.65
C PHE A 16 -6.97 6.42 -17.15
N LEU A 17 -8.22 6.19 -17.54
CA LEU A 17 -8.67 6.27 -18.92
C LEU A 17 -9.18 7.67 -19.25
N ASP A 18 -8.80 8.21 -20.40
CA ASP A 18 -9.26 9.52 -20.88
C ASP A 18 -8.89 10.71 -19.95
N ALA A 19 -7.95 10.50 -19.03
CA ALA A 19 -7.40 11.57 -18.20
C ALA A 19 -6.68 12.60 -19.08
N ARG A 20 -6.74 13.88 -18.69
CA ARG A 20 -6.19 15.02 -19.47
C ARG A 20 -4.66 15.05 -19.53
N GLY A 21 -3.99 14.14 -18.81
CA GLY A 21 -2.54 14.17 -18.60
C GLY A 21 -2.14 15.19 -17.53
N VAL A 22 -0.89 15.14 -17.09
CA VAL A 22 -0.36 16.04 -16.07
C VAL A 22 0.23 17.27 -16.74
N SER A 23 -0.47 18.40 -16.66
CA SER A 23 -0.02 19.68 -17.25
C SER A 23 0.75 20.55 -16.25
N SER A 24 0.49 20.37 -14.97
CA SER A 24 1.15 21.11 -13.88
C SER A 24 1.20 20.27 -12.60
N VAL A 25 2.06 20.68 -11.69
CA VAL A 25 2.23 20.07 -10.37
C VAL A 25 2.18 21.19 -9.35
N GLN A 26 1.22 21.16 -8.44
CA GLN A 26 1.09 22.13 -7.37
C GLN A 26 1.72 21.55 -6.09
N PRO A 27 2.82 22.14 -5.59
CA PRO A 27 3.39 21.70 -4.33
C PRO A 27 2.44 21.99 -3.18
N GLY A 28 2.31 21.04 -2.26
CA GLY A 28 1.60 21.21 -1.00
C GLY A 28 2.56 21.48 0.16
N GLU A 29 2.43 20.72 1.23
CA GLU A 29 3.27 20.85 2.42
C GLU A 29 4.72 20.49 2.08
N GLN A 30 5.64 21.45 2.25
CA GLN A 30 7.06 21.20 2.07
C GLN A 30 7.61 20.39 3.26
N ASP A 31 8.46 19.40 2.97
CA ASP A 31 9.18 18.66 3.99
C ASP A 31 10.50 19.35 4.38
N ILE A 32 11.05 18.98 5.54
CA ILE A 32 12.36 19.43 6.00
C ILE A 32 13.51 18.82 5.18
N CYS A 33 13.25 17.67 4.54
CA CYS A 33 14.21 16.98 3.69
C CYS A 33 14.51 17.79 2.42
N ARG A 34 15.76 17.72 1.97
CA ARG A 34 16.21 18.27 0.68
C ARG A 34 17.02 17.24 -0.06
N VAL A 35 16.87 17.21 -1.38
CA VAL A 35 17.60 16.28 -2.24
C VAL A 35 18.70 17.02 -2.99
N ASN A 36 19.88 16.42 -3.02
CA ASN A 36 20.97 16.81 -3.91
C ASN A 36 21.15 15.69 -4.96
N ARG A 37 21.29 16.05 -6.22
CA ARG A 37 21.49 15.13 -7.34
C ARG A 37 22.71 15.57 -8.15
N TYR A 38 23.78 14.77 -8.07
CA TYR A 38 25.03 14.97 -8.80
C TYR A 38 25.12 13.93 -9.92
N ILE A 39 25.17 14.37 -11.18
CA ILE A 39 25.26 13.47 -12.35
C ILE A 39 26.62 13.63 -13.02
N GLY A 40 27.53 12.69 -12.73
CA GLY A 40 28.89 12.71 -13.28
C GLY A 40 29.70 13.94 -12.85
N ASN A 41 30.73 14.26 -13.64
CA ASN A 41 31.72 15.28 -13.30
C ASN A 41 31.39 16.68 -13.86
N ASP A 42 30.21 16.83 -14.45
CA ASP A 42 29.73 18.08 -15.04
C ASP A 42 28.87 18.83 -14.02
N ALA A 43 29.44 19.89 -13.44
CA ALA A 43 28.78 20.67 -12.39
C ALA A 43 27.46 21.33 -12.87
N SER A 44 27.27 21.55 -14.17
CA SER A 44 25.98 22.08 -14.66
C SER A 44 24.83 21.07 -14.59
N LYS A 45 25.13 19.79 -14.30
CA LYS A 45 24.15 18.72 -14.10
C LYS A 45 23.90 18.43 -12.62
N TRP A 46 24.48 19.25 -11.74
CA TRP A 46 24.29 19.14 -10.31
C TRP A 46 23.09 19.97 -9.90
N PHE A 47 22.19 19.36 -9.14
CA PHE A 47 21.03 20.01 -8.56
C PHE A 47 21.15 19.90 -7.05
N GLU A 48 21.22 21.02 -6.36
CA GLU A 48 21.40 21.06 -4.90
C GLU A 48 20.21 21.72 -4.22
N GLY A 49 19.93 21.30 -2.99
CA GLY A 49 18.91 21.88 -2.13
C GLY A 49 17.48 21.73 -2.66
N ILE A 50 17.21 20.74 -3.51
CA ILE A 50 15.89 20.53 -4.11
C ILE A 50 14.87 20.30 -2.99
N PRO A 51 13.84 21.14 -2.84
CA PRO A 51 12.82 20.95 -1.81
C PRO A 51 12.01 19.68 -2.10
N THR A 52 11.70 18.92 -1.06
CA THR A 52 10.75 17.81 -1.13
C THR A 52 9.43 18.21 -0.49
N TYR A 53 8.35 17.51 -0.84
CA TYR A 53 7.01 17.82 -0.36
C TYR A 53 6.32 16.56 0.15
N ARG A 54 5.56 16.71 1.23
CA ARG A 54 4.71 15.64 1.78
C ARG A 54 3.42 15.48 0.99
N THR A 55 2.95 16.55 0.35
CA THR A 55 1.77 16.53 -0.50
C THR A 55 2.00 17.28 -1.80
N MET A 56 1.39 16.81 -2.88
CA MET A 56 1.46 17.42 -4.20
C MET A 56 0.11 17.21 -4.88
N THR A 57 -0.43 18.24 -5.51
CA THR A 57 -1.68 18.13 -6.28
C THR A 57 -1.37 18.16 -7.77
N LEU A 58 -1.90 17.20 -8.52
CA LEU A 58 -1.97 17.22 -9.97
C LEU A 58 -3.38 17.66 -10.35
N PRO A 59 -3.58 18.95 -10.65
CA PRO A 59 -4.92 19.46 -10.93
C PRO A 59 -5.44 18.93 -12.27
N ASP A 60 -6.76 18.90 -12.40
CA ASP A 60 -7.46 18.60 -13.64
C ASP A 60 -7.09 17.24 -14.26
N LEU A 61 -6.87 16.20 -13.43
CA LEU A 61 -6.75 14.81 -13.93
C LEU A 61 -7.96 14.47 -14.81
N TYR A 62 -9.14 14.88 -14.34
CA TYR A 62 -10.35 15.06 -15.14
C TYR A 62 -10.93 16.45 -14.87
N GLU A 63 -11.90 16.88 -15.69
CA GLU A 63 -12.62 18.13 -15.41
C GLU A 63 -13.29 18.09 -14.03
N GLY A 64 -12.79 18.94 -13.12
CA GLY A 64 -13.25 19.02 -11.73
C GLY A 64 -12.83 17.84 -10.86
N VAL A 65 -11.78 17.09 -11.25
CA VAL A 65 -11.17 16.04 -10.44
C VAL A 65 -9.65 16.23 -10.41
N ASP A 66 -9.12 16.46 -9.23
CA ASP A 66 -7.68 16.54 -8.98
C ASP A 66 -7.15 15.23 -8.40
N LEU A 67 -5.87 14.93 -8.67
CA LEU A 67 -5.14 13.85 -8.01
C LEU A 67 -4.22 14.45 -6.94
N ALA A 68 -4.52 14.21 -5.67
CA ALA A 68 -3.64 14.59 -4.57
C ALA A 68 -2.72 13.41 -4.26
N LEU A 69 -1.41 13.60 -4.41
CA LEU A 69 -0.38 12.68 -3.96
C LEU A 69 0.04 13.07 -2.55
N ARG A 70 0.21 12.08 -1.67
CA ARG A 70 0.62 12.30 -0.30
C ARG A 70 1.58 11.21 0.16
N SER A 71 2.63 11.60 0.88
CA SER A 71 3.50 10.66 1.57
C SER A 71 2.88 10.32 2.91
N GLU A 72 2.51 9.06 3.08
CA GLU A 72 2.03 8.53 4.35
C GLU A 72 3.00 7.47 4.82
N ASN A 73 3.78 7.81 5.86
CA ASN A 73 4.74 6.90 6.50
C ASN A 73 5.75 6.26 5.51
N GLY A 74 6.25 7.05 4.56
CA GLY A 74 7.22 6.59 3.56
C GLY A 74 6.61 5.84 2.37
N LEU A 75 5.29 5.65 2.34
CA LEU A 75 4.57 5.17 1.17
C LEU A 75 3.92 6.32 0.42
N LEU A 76 3.81 6.18 -0.90
CA LEU A 76 3.03 7.07 -1.73
C LEU A 76 1.57 6.61 -1.69
N ALA A 77 0.72 7.45 -1.11
CA ALA A 77 -0.73 7.35 -1.22
C ALA A 77 -1.25 8.42 -2.17
N PHE A 78 -2.48 8.25 -2.63
CA PHE A 78 -3.15 9.27 -3.42
C PHE A 78 -4.64 9.31 -3.12
N ASP A 79 -5.19 10.51 -3.22
CA ASP A 79 -6.63 10.77 -3.11
C ASP A 79 -7.12 11.41 -4.42
N LEU A 80 -8.39 11.18 -4.74
CA LEU A 80 -9.08 11.85 -5.84
C LEU A 80 -10.01 12.89 -5.25
N HIS A 81 -9.72 14.17 -5.51
CA HIS A 81 -10.53 15.30 -5.03
C HIS A 81 -11.53 15.68 -6.11
N VAL A 82 -12.80 15.41 -5.85
CA VAL A 82 -13.91 15.59 -6.77
C VAL A 82 -14.69 16.84 -6.36
N ALA A 83 -14.75 17.83 -7.26
CA ALA A 83 -15.48 19.06 -7.02
C ALA A 83 -17.01 18.82 -6.89
N PRO A 84 -17.76 19.74 -6.24
CA PRO A 84 -19.21 19.67 -6.19
C PRO A 84 -19.85 19.48 -7.56
N GLY A 85 -20.88 18.64 -7.63
CA GLY A 85 -21.63 18.33 -8.85
C GLY A 85 -20.92 17.41 -9.84
N VAL A 86 -19.63 17.10 -9.66
CA VAL A 86 -18.89 16.24 -10.59
C VAL A 86 -19.28 14.76 -10.39
N PRO A 87 -19.73 14.06 -11.44
CA PRO A 87 -20.12 12.66 -11.34
C PRO A 87 -18.89 11.74 -11.25
N THR A 88 -18.95 10.72 -10.37
CA THR A 88 -17.81 9.81 -10.13
C THR A 88 -17.59 8.80 -11.26
N ASP A 89 -18.55 8.62 -12.16
CA ASP A 89 -18.45 7.73 -13.32
C ASP A 89 -17.45 8.22 -14.38
N ARG A 90 -17.07 9.52 -14.34
CA ARG A 90 -15.98 10.09 -15.14
C ARG A 90 -14.64 9.44 -14.79
N ILE A 91 -14.45 9.07 -13.54
CA ILE A 91 -13.20 8.51 -13.04
C ILE A 91 -13.18 7.02 -13.39
N ARG A 92 -12.43 6.68 -14.44
CA ARG A 92 -12.32 5.32 -14.95
C ARG A 92 -10.87 4.88 -15.02
N PHE A 93 -10.61 3.61 -14.73
CA PHE A 93 -9.28 3.05 -14.83
C PHE A 93 -9.29 1.59 -15.25
N ARG A 94 -8.13 1.11 -15.72
CA ARG A 94 -7.84 -0.31 -15.97
C ARG A 94 -6.57 -0.75 -15.27
N ILE A 95 -6.46 -2.05 -15.03
CA ILE A 95 -5.17 -2.72 -14.83
C ILE A 95 -4.68 -3.14 -16.21
N VAL A 96 -3.50 -2.70 -16.62
CA VAL A 96 -3.05 -2.80 -18.03
C VAL A 96 -2.03 -3.90 -18.30
N GLU A 97 -1.63 -4.67 -17.29
CA GLU A 97 -0.70 -5.78 -17.45
C GLU A 97 -1.38 -7.09 -17.83
N GLU A 98 -0.73 -7.82 -18.73
CA GLU A 98 -1.16 -9.15 -19.14
C GLU A 98 -1.07 -10.16 -17.98
N GLY A 99 -1.96 -11.16 -18.02
CA GLY A 99 -2.00 -12.25 -17.06
C GLY A 99 -2.72 -11.93 -15.75
N PHE A 100 -3.27 -10.72 -15.60
CA PHE A 100 -4.17 -10.40 -14.49
C PHE A 100 -5.62 -10.67 -14.86
N SER A 101 -6.32 -11.37 -13.97
CA SER A 101 -7.78 -11.34 -13.91
C SER A 101 -8.22 -10.48 -12.72
N THR A 102 -9.45 -9.99 -12.79
CA THR A 102 -10.01 -9.07 -11.81
C THR A 102 -11.39 -9.53 -11.39
N GLU A 103 -11.70 -9.44 -10.10
CA GLU A 103 -13.02 -9.72 -9.55
C GLU A 103 -13.42 -8.64 -8.55
N LEU A 104 -14.72 -8.34 -8.49
CA LEU A 104 -15.30 -7.48 -7.46
C LEU A 104 -15.91 -8.35 -6.37
N VAL A 105 -15.51 -8.11 -5.11
CA VAL A 105 -16.00 -8.85 -3.95
C VAL A 105 -16.30 -7.84 -2.85
N ASP A 106 -17.57 -7.72 -2.44
CA ASP A 106 -18.01 -6.81 -1.36
C ASP A 106 -17.50 -5.37 -1.50
N GLY A 107 -17.50 -4.85 -2.73
CA GLY A 107 -17.06 -3.49 -3.05
C GLY A 107 -15.53 -3.29 -3.11
N GLN A 108 -14.77 -4.37 -2.98
CA GLN A 108 -13.31 -4.44 -3.12
C GLN A 108 -12.97 -4.90 -4.54
N LEU A 109 -11.78 -4.51 -5.03
CA LEU A 109 -11.26 -4.97 -6.31
C LEU A 109 -10.10 -5.93 -6.07
N VAL A 110 -10.27 -7.19 -6.43
CA VAL A 110 -9.25 -8.24 -6.28
C VAL A 110 -8.57 -8.45 -7.63
N LEU A 111 -7.25 -8.40 -7.63
CA LEU A 111 -6.42 -8.76 -8.77
C LEU A 111 -5.87 -10.16 -8.52
N ARG A 112 -6.06 -11.05 -9.49
CA ARG A 112 -5.50 -12.39 -9.49
C ARG A 112 -4.52 -12.58 -10.62
N ARG A 113 -3.52 -13.43 -10.40
CA ARG A 113 -2.57 -13.86 -11.43
C ARG A 113 -2.34 -15.36 -11.24
N ASP A 114 -2.42 -16.11 -12.33
CA ASP A 114 -2.29 -17.59 -12.31
C ASP A 114 -3.24 -18.26 -11.28
N GLY A 115 -4.43 -17.69 -11.06
CA GLY A 115 -5.45 -18.18 -10.12
C GLY A 115 -5.29 -17.71 -8.66
N GLU A 116 -4.12 -17.19 -8.29
CA GLU A 116 -3.82 -16.71 -6.93
C GLU A 116 -4.16 -15.23 -6.76
N VAL A 117 -4.55 -14.83 -5.54
CA VAL A 117 -4.75 -13.41 -5.21
C VAL A 117 -3.39 -12.72 -5.23
N PHE A 118 -3.22 -11.85 -6.22
CA PHE A 118 -2.05 -10.98 -6.32
C PHE A 118 -2.16 -9.78 -5.39
N MET A 119 -3.34 -9.15 -5.39
CA MET A 119 -3.62 -7.94 -4.62
C MET A 119 -5.11 -7.81 -4.37
N ARG A 120 -5.45 -7.15 -3.28
CA ARG A 120 -6.82 -6.77 -2.94
C ARG A 120 -6.86 -5.29 -2.62
N LEU A 121 -7.52 -4.50 -3.46
CA LEU A 121 -7.82 -3.10 -3.17
C LEU A 121 -9.10 -3.07 -2.34
N MET A 122 -8.97 -2.65 -1.09
CA MET A 122 -10.09 -2.54 -0.16
C MET A 122 -11.09 -1.48 -0.66
N ALA A 123 -12.35 -1.59 -0.26
CA ALA A 123 -13.35 -0.59 -0.60
C ALA A 123 -12.81 0.81 -0.25
N PRO A 124 -12.93 1.81 -1.15
CA PRO A 124 -12.36 3.12 -0.92
C PRO A 124 -12.87 3.74 0.37
N LYS A 125 -12.03 4.53 1.03
CA LYS A 125 -12.45 5.42 2.12
C LYS A 125 -12.78 6.76 1.50
N SER A 126 -14.06 7.12 1.49
CA SER A 126 -14.51 8.39 0.94
C SER A 126 -15.11 9.28 2.00
N PHE A 127 -14.98 10.58 1.82
CA PHE A 127 -15.56 11.58 2.71
C PHE A 127 -15.98 12.84 1.96
N GLN A 128 -17.03 13.48 2.45
CA GLN A 128 -17.48 14.79 1.97
C GLN A 128 -17.02 15.88 2.91
N GLN A 129 -16.52 16.98 2.36
CA GLN A 129 -16.11 18.14 3.15
C GLN A 129 -17.31 19.09 3.29
N GLY A 130 -17.95 19.08 4.47
CA GLY A 130 -18.94 20.08 4.85
C GLY A 130 -18.30 21.37 5.37
N THR A 131 -19.12 22.35 5.78
CA THR A 131 -18.64 23.64 6.29
C THR A 131 -17.86 23.57 7.62
N ALA A 132 -17.98 22.47 8.37
CA ALA A 132 -17.37 22.33 9.69
C ALA A 132 -16.66 20.99 9.95
N GLN A 133 -16.99 19.91 9.23
CA GLN A 133 -16.44 18.57 9.48
C GLN A 133 -16.35 17.72 8.20
N SER A 134 -15.45 16.73 8.21
CA SER A 134 -15.39 15.67 7.20
C SER A 134 -16.43 14.59 7.51
N LEU A 135 -17.32 14.33 6.56
CA LEU A 135 -18.43 13.38 6.69
C LEU A 135 -18.08 12.09 5.92
N PRO A 136 -17.82 10.96 6.61
CA PRO A 136 -17.58 9.69 5.93
C PRO A 136 -18.78 9.30 5.07
N VAL A 137 -18.52 8.84 3.85
CA VAL A 137 -19.54 8.30 2.94
C VAL A 137 -19.12 6.92 2.44
N ALA A 138 -20.10 6.02 2.36
CA ALA A 138 -19.85 4.68 1.85
C ALA A 138 -19.42 4.74 0.38
N SER A 139 -18.38 3.99 0.04
CA SER A 139 -17.88 3.90 -1.33
C SER A 139 -17.40 2.51 -1.67
N ARG A 140 -17.46 2.17 -2.96
CA ARG A 140 -17.02 0.87 -3.47
C ARG A 140 -16.47 0.95 -4.88
N PHE A 141 -15.62 0.00 -5.23
CA PHE A 141 -15.26 -0.25 -6.63
C PHE A 141 -16.46 -0.84 -7.38
N VAL A 142 -16.59 -0.45 -8.65
CA VAL A 142 -17.60 -0.96 -9.56
C VAL A 142 -17.00 -1.15 -10.95
N GLU A 143 -17.50 -2.12 -11.70
CA GLU A 143 -17.14 -2.34 -13.09
C GLU A 143 -18.15 -1.60 -13.98
N ARG A 144 -17.65 -0.69 -14.81
CA ARG A 144 -18.46 0.18 -15.69
C ARG A 144 -18.58 -0.38 -17.11
N ALA A 145 -17.61 -1.18 -17.51
CA ALA A 145 -17.54 -1.94 -18.75
C ALA A 145 -16.50 -3.05 -18.55
N PRO A 146 -16.43 -4.07 -19.43
CA PRO A 146 -15.46 -5.16 -19.29
C PRO A 146 -14.02 -4.67 -19.05
N GLY A 147 -13.49 -4.99 -17.85
CA GLY A 147 -12.16 -4.61 -17.39
C GLY A 147 -11.96 -3.11 -17.13
N VAL A 148 -13.04 -2.31 -17.08
CA VAL A 148 -13.03 -0.88 -16.76
C VAL A 148 -13.67 -0.66 -15.40
N PHE A 149 -12.86 -0.19 -14.46
CA PHE A 149 -13.28 0.05 -13.09
C PHE A 149 -13.46 1.54 -12.82
N GLY A 150 -14.29 1.83 -11.84
CA GLY A 150 -14.48 3.16 -11.30
C GLY A 150 -15.04 3.09 -9.88
N PHE A 151 -15.66 4.17 -9.46
CA PHE A 151 -16.14 4.33 -8.10
C PHE A 151 -17.65 4.57 -8.06
N GLU A 152 -18.31 3.99 -7.06
CA GLU A 152 -19.66 4.39 -6.66
C GLU A 152 -19.67 4.81 -5.20
N VAL A 153 -20.33 5.94 -4.93
CA VAL A 153 -20.43 6.56 -3.60
C VAL A 153 -21.91 6.84 -3.31
N PRO A 154 -22.71 5.81 -2.95
CA PRO A 154 -24.14 5.96 -2.72
C PRO A 154 -24.43 6.91 -1.56
N GLY A 155 -25.49 7.70 -1.68
CA GLY A 155 -25.95 8.60 -0.61
C GLY A 155 -25.11 9.86 -0.40
N ARG A 156 -24.11 10.13 -1.25
CA ARG A 156 -23.38 11.41 -1.22
C ARG A 156 -24.30 12.58 -1.56
N ASP A 157 -24.06 13.73 -0.96
CA ASP A 157 -24.67 15.01 -1.35
C ASP A 157 -23.89 15.62 -2.54
N PRO A 158 -24.48 15.75 -3.74
CA PRO A 158 -23.78 16.33 -4.89
C PRO A 158 -23.34 17.78 -4.69
N ALA A 159 -23.92 18.52 -3.73
CA ALA A 159 -23.54 19.91 -3.45
C ALA A 159 -22.23 20.05 -2.67
N LEU A 160 -21.71 18.95 -2.10
CA LEU A 160 -20.47 18.95 -1.33
C LEU A 160 -19.31 18.34 -2.13
N PRO A 161 -18.08 18.85 -1.96
CA PRO A 161 -16.88 18.21 -2.50
C PRO A 161 -16.72 16.81 -1.91
N LEU A 162 -16.14 15.91 -2.68
CA LEU A 162 -15.92 14.51 -2.32
C LEU A 162 -14.44 14.18 -2.46
N VAL A 163 -13.85 13.58 -1.44
CA VAL A 163 -12.53 12.95 -1.52
C VAL A 163 -12.73 11.44 -1.55
N ILE A 164 -12.09 10.77 -2.50
CA ILE A 164 -12.04 9.32 -2.61
C ILE A 164 -10.59 8.89 -2.38
N ASP A 165 -10.32 8.17 -1.29
CA ASP A 165 -9.06 7.46 -1.06
C ASP A 165 -9.25 6.00 -1.47
N PRO A 166 -8.75 5.56 -2.63
CA PRO A 166 -8.87 4.18 -3.10
C PRO A 166 -7.98 3.17 -2.33
N LEU A 167 -7.39 3.55 -1.18
CA LEU A 167 -6.59 2.71 -0.31
C LEU A 167 -5.54 1.90 -1.10
N VAL A 168 -4.82 2.58 -2.00
CA VAL A 168 -3.75 1.95 -2.78
C VAL A 168 -2.47 1.78 -1.95
N ALA A 169 -2.42 2.37 -0.75
CA ALA A 169 -1.36 2.17 0.23
C ALA A 169 -1.56 0.89 1.06
N LEU A 170 -1.66 -0.26 0.39
CA LEU A 170 -1.35 -1.53 1.04
C LEU A 170 0.10 -1.86 0.73
N PHE A 171 0.93 -1.86 1.77
CA PHE A 171 2.17 -2.61 1.71
C PHE A 171 1.80 -4.10 1.68
N SER A 172 2.37 -4.83 0.73
CA SER A 172 2.54 -6.27 0.86
C SER A 172 4.01 -6.50 1.12
N THR A 173 4.35 -6.84 2.36
CA THR A 173 5.68 -7.38 2.66
C THR A 173 5.60 -8.90 2.61
N PHE A 174 6.71 -9.54 2.25
CA PHE A 174 6.85 -10.98 2.35
C PHE A 174 7.61 -11.29 3.63
N LEU A 175 7.05 -12.20 4.43
CA LEU A 175 7.70 -12.84 5.57
C LEU A 175 7.71 -14.33 5.25
N GLY A 176 8.90 -14.90 5.21
CA GLY A 176 9.14 -16.27 4.75
C GLY A 176 10.59 -16.51 4.34
N GLY A 177 10.97 -17.79 4.29
CA GLY A 177 12.29 -18.27 3.96
C GLY A 177 12.42 -18.73 2.51
N ASN A 178 13.53 -19.41 2.20
CA ASN A 178 13.69 -20.16 0.94
C ASN A 178 13.67 -21.68 1.17
N SER A 179 13.06 -22.09 2.28
CA SER A 179 13.14 -23.47 2.75
C SER A 179 12.27 -24.42 1.92
N SER A 180 12.71 -25.66 1.79
CA SER A 180 11.91 -26.74 1.21
C SER A 180 10.90 -27.36 2.19
N LEU A 181 10.91 -26.92 3.46
CA LEU A 181 10.03 -27.43 4.52
C LEU A 181 8.72 -26.63 4.63
N GLY A 182 8.63 -25.49 3.94
CA GLY A 182 7.46 -24.60 3.95
C GLY A 182 7.52 -23.58 5.07
N ASP A 183 6.80 -22.47 4.88
CA ASP A 183 6.65 -21.37 5.82
C ASP A 183 5.17 -21.29 6.23
N PHE A 184 4.91 -21.19 7.53
CA PHE A 184 3.55 -21.24 8.05
C PHE A 184 3.24 -19.98 8.86
N GLY A 185 2.38 -19.10 8.33
CA GLY A 185 1.81 -18.00 9.10
C GLY A 185 0.87 -18.55 10.17
N ARG A 186 1.21 -18.39 11.43
CA ARG A 186 0.50 -19.00 12.56
C ARG A 186 -0.45 -18.05 13.27
N SER A 187 -0.06 -16.79 13.42
CA SER A 187 -0.84 -15.82 14.20
C SER A 187 -0.60 -14.38 13.76
N ILE A 188 -1.61 -13.55 14.00
CA ILE A 188 -1.54 -12.12 13.77
C ILE A 188 -2.26 -11.39 14.91
N ALA A 189 -1.64 -10.32 15.42
CA ALA A 189 -2.23 -9.44 16.42
C ALA A 189 -1.97 -7.98 16.03
N ILE A 190 -2.86 -7.07 16.46
CA ILE A 190 -2.76 -5.64 16.16
C ILE A 190 -2.90 -4.87 17.48
N ASP A 191 -1.99 -3.95 17.77
CA ASP A 191 -2.11 -3.10 18.97
C ASP A 191 -3.00 -1.86 18.75
N GLU A 192 -3.32 -1.15 19.83
CA GLU A 192 -4.17 0.05 19.81
C GLU A 192 -3.58 1.21 18.96
N LEU A 193 -2.28 1.16 18.66
CA LEU A 193 -1.58 2.14 17.83
C LEU A 193 -1.48 1.68 16.37
N GLY A 194 -2.05 0.52 16.03
CA GLY A 194 -2.12 -0.03 14.67
C GLY A 194 -0.88 -0.81 14.25
N TYR A 195 0.07 -1.09 15.15
CA TYR A 195 1.21 -1.94 14.80
C TYR A 195 0.74 -3.39 14.67
N VAL A 196 1.24 -4.08 13.65
CA VAL A 196 0.91 -5.47 13.36
C VAL A 196 2.02 -6.37 13.84
N TYR A 197 1.66 -7.44 14.55
CA TYR A 197 2.57 -8.49 15.02
C TYR A 197 2.18 -9.77 14.29
N ALA A 198 3.14 -10.39 13.62
CA ALA A 198 2.92 -11.64 12.90
C ALA A 198 3.85 -12.72 13.47
N GLY A 199 3.27 -13.89 13.76
CA GLY A 199 3.97 -15.08 14.19
C GLY A 199 4.00 -16.10 13.06
N GLU A 200 5.18 -16.67 12.83
CA GLU A 200 5.43 -17.63 11.76
C GLU A 200 6.28 -18.79 12.27
N ASP A 201 6.06 -19.97 11.69
CA ASP A 201 7.04 -21.05 11.72
C ASP A 201 7.83 -21.14 10.43
N GLU A 202 9.16 -21.15 10.53
CA GLU A 202 10.06 -21.15 9.36
C GLU A 202 10.84 -22.46 9.25
N GLY A 203 10.91 -23.00 8.02
CA GLY A 203 11.71 -24.17 7.68
C GLY A 203 13.19 -23.92 7.37
N GLY A 204 13.69 -22.69 7.54
CA GLY A 204 15.09 -22.29 7.36
C GLY A 204 15.28 -20.92 6.70
N GLY A 205 16.15 -20.10 7.32
CA GLY A 205 16.79 -18.92 6.75
C GLY A 205 15.89 -17.74 6.35
N VAL A 206 15.78 -16.74 7.23
CA VAL A 206 14.90 -15.58 7.06
C VAL A 206 15.30 -14.63 5.94
N HIS A 207 14.34 -14.32 5.07
CA HIS A 207 14.43 -13.24 4.09
C HIS A 207 13.40 -12.14 4.36
N ILE A 208 13.83 -11.04 5.00
CA ILE A 208 12.96 -9.88 5.26
C ILE A 208 13.16 -8.83 4.17
N TRP A 209 12.07 -8.45 3.51
CA TRP A 209 12.06 -7.30 2.60
C TRP A 209 11.80 -6.02 3.38
N THR A 210 12.87 -5.36 3.84
CA THR A 210 12.77 -4.04 4.47
C THR A 210 12.62 -2.97 3.40
N SER A 211 11.42 -2.83 2.82
CA SER A 211 11.09 -1.90 1.71
C SER A 211 11.92 -2.09 0.43
N ALA A 212 11.28 -1.97 -0.74
CA ALA A 212 12.02 -1.96 -2.00
C ALA A 212 13.00 -0.76 -2.02
N PRO A 213 14.29 -0.92 -2.40
CA PRO A 213 14.90 -2.06 -3.08
C PRO A 213 15.96 -2.84 -2.26
N ALA A 214 16.01 -2.74 -0.93
CA ALA A 214 17.06 -3.39 -0.14
C ALA A 214 16.59 -4.70 0.51
N MET A 215 17.05 -5.83 -0.04
CA MET A 215 16.99 -7.13 0.62
C MET A 215 18.02 -7.15 1.75
N LYS A 216 17.58 -7.26 3.01
CA LYS A 216 18.48 -7.48 4.14
C LYS A 216 18.34 -8.94 4.57
N THR A 217 19.22 -9.79 4.05
CA THR A 217 19.37 -11.16 4.55
C THR A 217 19.95 -11.07 5.95
N PHE A 218 19.17 -11.41 6.96
CA PHE A 218 19.73 -11.76 8.26
C PHE A 218 20.24 -13.19 8.11
N GLY A 219 21.53 -13.42 8.39
CA GLY A 219 22.31 -14.58 7.98
C GLY A 219 21.62 -15.96 8.06
N THR A 220 22.11 -16.89 7.24
CA THR A 220 21.69 -18.29 7.23
C THR A 220 21.91 -18.94 8.60
N ILE A 221 20.84 -19.34 9.27
CA ILE A 221 20.93 -20.14 10.49
C ILE A 221 20.00 -21.35 10.38
N THR A 222 20.60 -22.53 10.50
CA THR A 222 19.95 -23.82 10.71
C THR A 222 19.83 -24.10 12.22
N PRO A 223 18.73 -24.71 12.70
CA PRO A 223 17.34 -24.43 12.36
C PRO A 223 16.70 -23.58 13.47
N THR A 224 15.90 -22.58 13.13
CA THR A 224 15.06 -21.88 14.10
C THR A 224 13.66 -21.81 13.54
N TYR A 225 12.68 -22.22 14.33
CA TYR A 225 11.33 -22.54 13.84
C TYR A 225 10.25 -21.57 14.29
N MET A 226 10.53 -20.58 15.16
CA MET A 226 9.54 -19.57 15.55
C MET A 226 10.10 -18.16 15.33
N LEU A 227 9.36 -17.40 14.54
CA LEU A 227 9.67 -16.04 14.14
C LEU A 227 8.52 -15.11 14.51
N ILE A 228 8.88 -13.93 15.02
CA ILE A 228 7.94 -12.87 15.31
C ILE A 228 8.40 -11.61 14.63
N ALA A 229 7.52 -11.03 13.82
CA ALA A 229 7.75 -9.75 13.16
C ALA A 229 6.81 -8.69 13.71
N LYS A 230 7.32 -7.49 13.95
CA LYS A 230 6.52 -6.30 14.19
C LYS A 230 6.60 -5.38 12.99
N TYR A 231 5.46 -4.94 12.51
CA TYR A 231 5.30 -3.97 11.45
C TYR A 231 4.67 -2.69 11.99
N SER A 232 5.11 -1.57 11.43
CA SER A 232 4.42 -0.30 11.61
C SER A 232 3.01 -0.36 11.00
N PRO A 233 2.07 0.50 11.43
CA PRO A 233 0.75 0.61 10.77
C PRO A 233 0.86 0.89 9.28
N SER A 234 1.98 1.49 8.88
CA SER A 234 2.36 1.81 7.52
C SER A 234 3.07 0.71 6.75
N GLY A 235 3.51 -0.35 7.43
CA GLY A 235 4.01 -1.54 6.78
C GLY A 235 5.48 -1.86 6.74
N PRO A 236 6.41 -0.91 6.89
CA PRO A 236 7.78 -1.26 7.18
C PRO A 236 7.87 -2.16 8.41
N ALA A 237 8.64 -3.24 8.30
CA ALA A 237 9.07 -4.06 9.43
C ALA A 237 9.92 -3.21 10.36
N ILE A 238 9.56 -3.18 11.64
CA ILE A 238 10.27 -2.47 12.70
C ILE A 238 11.34 -3.37 13.28
N TRP A 239 10.97 -4.60 13.56
CA TRP A 239 11.89 -5.65 13.99
C TRP A 239 11.34 -7.01 13.63
N VAL A 240 12.26 -7.96 13.56
CA VAL A 240 11.97 -9.38 13.49
C VAL A 240 12.87 -10.08 14.49
N SER A 241 12.28 -10.96 15.27
CA SER A 241 12.92 -11.68 16.35
C SER A 241 12.73 -13.17 16.16
N HIS A 242 13.80 -13.91 16.34
CA HIS A 242 13.75 -15.36 16.50
C HIS A 242 13.51 -15.67 17.97
N VAL A 243 12.58 -16.56 18.26
CA VAL A 243 12.28 -16.97 19.63
C VAL A 243 12.24 -18.48 19.66
N GLY A 244 13.03 -19.12 20.53
CA GLY A 244 13.15 -20.58 20.58
C GLY A 244 14.57 -21.07 20.86
N GLY A 245 14.74 -22.40 20.91
CA GLY A 245 16.00 -23.10 21.14
C GLY A 245 16.40 -24.03 20.00
N ASN A 246 17.22 -25.04 20.28
CA ASN A 246 17.71 -26.01 19.27
C ASN A 246 16.67 -27.08 18.87
N GLY A 247 15.40 -26.93 19.27
CA GLY A 247 14.30 -27.86 19.03
C GLY A 247 13.25 -27.26 18.10
N VAL A 248 12.20 -28.02 17.78
CA VAL A 248 11.04 -27.50 17.04
C VAL A 248 10.19 -26.66 18.00
N ASP A 249 10.19 -25.36 17.78
CA ASP A 249 9.34 -24.38 18.46
C ASP A 249 8.35 -23.82 17.45
N ILE A 250 7.07 -23.71 17.82
CA ILE A 250 6.02 -23.21 16.94
C ILE A 250 5.24 -22.09 17.62
N VAL A 251 4.79 -21.12 16.84
CA VAL A 251 3.84 -20.11 17.33
C VAL A 251 2.44 -20.72 17.36
N GLU A 252 1.84 -20.81 18.54
CA GLU A 252 0.45 -21.25 18.69
C GLU A 252 -0.53 -20.06 18.75
N GLY A 253 -0.09 -18.92 19.27
CA GLY A 253 -0.88 -17.72 19.37
C GLY A 253 -0.02 -16.51 19.71
N LEU A 254 -0.51 -15.33 19.37
CA LEU A 254 0.06 -14.07 19.85
C LEU A 254 -1.05 -13.28 20.53
N ASP A 255 -0.79 -12.80 21.74
CA ASP A 255 -1.67 -11.88 22.44
C ASP A 255 -0.88 -10.66 22.95
N LEU A 256 -1.56 -9.53 22.97
CA LEU A 256 -0.98 -8.23 23.28
C LEU A 256 -1.54 -7.74 24.62
N VAL A 257 -0.69 -7.72 25.65
CA VAL A 257 -1.10 -7.22 26.96
C VAL A 257 -0.63 -5.78 27.14
N ARG A 258 -1.61 -4.91 27.39
CA ARG A 258 -1.42 -3.47 27.58
C ARG A 258 -0.33 -3.18 28.62
N GLY A 259 0.74 -2.49 28.19
CA GLY A 259 1.83 -2.04 29.07
C GLY A 259 2.79 -3.14 29.57
N LYS A 260 2.66 -4.40 29.12
CA LYS A 260 3.51 -5.52 29.59
C LYS A 260 4.26 -6.27 28.48
N GLY A 261 4.01 -5.93 27.21
CA GLY A 261 4.72 -6.51 26.07
C GLY A 261 3.94 -7.62 25.36
N LEU A 262 4.64 -8.31 24.45
CA LEU A 262 4.12 -9.40 23.63
C LEU A 262 4.21 -10.74 24.38
N PHE A 263 3.14 -11.52 24.36
CA PHE A 263 3.14 -12.91 24.81
C PHE A 263 3.01 -13.84 23.61
N VAL A 264 3.79 -14.92 23.65
CA VAL A 264 3.99 -15.90 22.58
C VAL A 264 3.76 -17.28 23.16
#